data_AF-A0A653RIY2-F1
#
_entry.id   AF-A0A653RIY2-F1
#
_cell.length_a   1.000
_cell.length_b   1.000
_cell.length_c   1.000
_cell.angle_alpha   90.00
_cell.angle_beta   90.00
_cell.angle_gamma   90.00
#
_symmetry.space_group_name_H-M   'P 1'
#
loop_
_entity.id
_entity.type
_entity.pdbx_description
1 polymer ?
#
loop_
_entity_poly.entity_id
_entity_poly.type
_entity_poly.pdbx_seq_one_letter_code
_entity_poly.pdbx_strand_id
1 'polypeptide(L)'
;MKSTPSYKKRKSMLAELASEYVFIVTPFVFLVAIKLYAYSWPEIILAPDWSLVSCIIFGQISVRMSRSAIKYQHADSRQFGLYSAKRFFLVAVSLLFYFGMVAQPTLYLGWCQIGLFALASFFHFKDGLTARILEEKINQ
;
A
#
# COMPACT_ATOMS: atom_id res chain seq x y z
N MET A 1 11.92 20.75 21.19
CA MET A 1 10.62 20.25 21.67
C MET A 1 9.89 19.63 20.48
N LYS A 2 9.73 18.29 20.41
CA LYS A 2 9.11 17.60 19.26
C LYS A 2 7.61 17.90 19.26
N SER A 3 7.15 18.89 18.49
CA SER A 3 5.72 19.13 18.28
C SER A 3 5.15 17.93 17.50
N THR A 4 4.42 17.07 18.20
CA THR A 4 3.55 16.11 17.53
C THR A 4 2.46 16.91 16.80
N PRO A 5 2.15 16.61 15.53
CA PRO A 5 1.16 17.37 14.79
C PRO A 5 -0.18 17.28 15.52
N SER A 6 -0.84 18.43 15.64
CA SER A 6 -2.16 18.56 16.30
C SER A 6 -3.14 17.54 15.73
N TYR A 7 -4.03 17.00 16.58
CA TYR A 7 -5.03 16.00 16.21
C TYR A 7 -5.80 16.38 14.93
N LYS A 8 -6.18 17.66 14.80
CA LYS A 8 -6.88 18.19 13.61
C LYS A 8 -6.06 18.05 12.32
N LYS A 9 -4.73 18.23 12.41
CA LYS A 9 -3.80 18.14 11.28
C LYS A 9 -3.55 16.70 10.86
N ARG A 10 -3.40 15.78 11.83
CA ARG A 10 -3.35 14.33 11.56
C ARG A 10 -4.62 13.83 10.87
N LYS A 11 -5.79 14.29 11.32
CA LYS A 11 -7.07 13.96 10.68
C LYS A 11 -7.14 14.43 9.23
N SER A 12 -6.65 15.65 8.94
CA SER A 12 -6.55 16.17 7.58
C SER A 12 -5.64 15.31 6.69
N MET A 13 -4.46 14.96 7.19
CA MET A 13 -3.51 14.10 6.46
C MET A 13 -4.09 12.72 6.16
N LEU A 14 -4.82 12.12 7.12
CA LEU A 14 -5.51 10.86 6.92
C LEU A 14 -6.66 10.97 5.90
N ALA A 15 -7.38 12.10 5.88
CA ALA A 15 -8.43 12.32 4.89
C ALA A 15 -7.87 12.43 3.47
N GLU A 16 -6.74 13.12 3.28
CA GLU A 16 -6.02 13.16 2.00
C GLU A 16 -5.55 11.76 1.57
N LEU A 17 -4.93 10.99 2.48
CA LEU A 17 -4.51 9.61 2.22
C LEU A 17 -5.69 8.72 1.87
N ALA A 18 -6.82 8.86 2.57
CA ALA A 18 -8.04 8.12 2.27
C ALA A 18 -8.57 8.46 0.87
N SER A 19 -8.54 9.75 0.48
CA SER A 19 -8.94 10.16 -0.87
C SER A 19 -8.06 9.49 -1.94
N GLU A 20 -6.73 9.49 -1.77
CA GLU A 20 -5.81 8.81 -2.69
C GLU A 20 -6.07 7.30 -2.73
N TYR A 21 -6.28 6.69 -1.55
CA TYR A 21 -6.56 5.27 -1.41
C TYR A 21 -7.86 4.86 -2.10
N VAL A 22 -8.91 5.69 -2.01
CA VAL A 22 -10.17 5.46 -2.73
C VAL A 22 -9.91 5.34 -4.22
N PHE A 23 -9.16 6.25 -4.85
CA PHE A 23 -8.85 6.15 -6.28
C PHE A 23 -8.08 4.88 -6.66
N ILE A 24 -7.20 4.38 -5.79
CA ILE A 24 -6.46 3.14 -6.02
C ILE A 24 -7.38 1.91 -5.93
N VAL A 25 -8.31 1.92 -4.98
CA VAL A 25 -9.18 0.77 -4.68
C VAL A 25 -10.49 0.79 -5.50
N THR A 26 -10.94 1.94 -6.00
CA THR A 26 -12.14 2.07 -6.84
C THR A 26 -12.20 1.09 -8.01
N PRO A 27 -11.19 1.00 -8.91
CA PRO A 27 -11.25 0.05 -10.02
C PRO A 27 -11.35 -1.40 -9.53
N PHE A 28 -10.75 -1.70 -8.38
CA PHE A 28 -10.80 -3.00 -7.76
C PHE A 28 -12.17 -3.33 -7.16
N VAL A 29 -12.85 -2.36 -6.55
CA VAL A 29 -14.24 -2.50 -6.07
C VAL A 29 -15.18 -2.82 -7.23
N PHE A 30 -15.01 -2.18 -8.38
CA PHE A 30 -15.79 -2.51 -9.58
C PHE A 30 -15.51 -3.93 -10.08
N LEU A 31 -14.25 -4.37 -10.07
CA LEU A 31 -13.90 -5.76 -10.41
C LEU A 31 -14.57 -6.78 -9.49
N VAL A 32 -14.57 -6.53 -8.17
CA VAL A 32 -15.26 -7.38 -7.20
C VAL A 32 -16.77 -7.36 -7.45
N ALA A 33 -17.37 -6.20 -7.71
CA ALA A 33 -18.79 -6.07 -7.97
C ALA A 33 -19.22 -6.82 -9.24
N ILE A 34 -18.44 -6.73 -10.32
CA ILE A 34 -18.70 -7.48 -11.57
C ILE A 34 -18.58 -8.98 -11.32
N LYS A 35 -17.57 -9.43 -10.57
CA LYS A 35 -17.40 -10.84 -10.22
C LYS A 35 -18.51 -11.37 -9.33
N LEU A 36 -19.01 -10.57 -8.39
CA LEU A 36 -20.17 -10.92 -7.57
C LEU A 36 -21.44 -11.09 -8.40
N TYR A 37 -21.61 -10.25 -9.41
CA TYR A 37 -22.79 -10.27 -10.26
C TYR A 37 -22.76 -11.42 -11.28
N ALA A 38 -21.60 -11.69 -11.88
CA ALA A 38 -21.48 -12.64 -12.99
C ALA A 38 -21.01 -14.05 -12.58
N TYR A 39 -20.43 -14.22 -11.38
CA TYR A 39 -19.73 -15.44 -10.98
C TYR A 39 -19.98 -15.83 -9.51
N SER A 40 -19.39 -16.95 -9.10
CA SER A 40 -19.47 -17.45 -7.72
C SER A 40 -18.52 -16.70 -6.78
N TRP A 41 -18.93 -16.52 -5.52
CA TRP A 41 -18.13 -15.85 -4.47
C TRP A 41 -16.67 -16.35 -4.33
N PRO A 42 -16.35 -17.64 -4.46
CA PRO A 42 -14.96 -18.11 -4.41
C PRO A 42 -14.06 -17.53 -5.50
N GLU A 43 -14.60 -17.17 -6.65
CA GLU A 43 -13.82 -16.59 -7.76
C GLU A 43 -13.30 -15.18 -7.48
N ILE A 44 -13.84 -14.53 -6.45
CA ILE A 44 -13.33 -13.25 -5.93
C ILE A 44 -12.06 -13.52 -5.15
N ILE A 45 -12.06 -14.54 -4.29
CA ILE A 45 -10.88 -14.92 -3.51
C ILE A 45 -9.75 -15.40 -4.43
N LEU A 46 -10.10 -16.03 -5.54
CA LEU A 46 -9.16 -16.53 -6.54
C LEU A 46 -8.73 -15.49 -7.58
N ALA A 47 -9.24 -14.26 -7.51
CA ALA A 47 -8.85 -13.20 -8.45
C ALA A 47 -7.39 -12.79 -8.19
N PRO A 48 -6.48 -12.86 -9.18
CA PRO A 48 -5.08 -12.45 -8.99
C PRO A 48 -4.93 -10.94 -8.75
N ASP A 49 -5.98 -10.17 -9.03
CA ASP A 49 -6.07 -8.72 -8.86
C ASP A 49 -5.73 -8.26 -7.43
N TRP A 50 -6.02 -9.04 -6.38
CA TRP A 50 -5.64 -8.69 -5.00
C TRP A 50 -4.11 -8.54 -4.85
N SER A 51 -3.36 -9.46 -5.44
CA SER A 51 -1.90 -9.44 -5.46
C SER A 51 -1.36 -8.30 -6.32
N LEU A 52 -2.00 -8.04 -7.47
CA LEU A 52 -1.62 -6.96 -8.37
C LEU A 52 -1.80 -5.58 -7.72
N VAL A 53 -2.94 -5.35 -7.07
CA VAL A 53 -3.20 -4.09 -6.36
C VAL A 53 -2.24 -3.94 -5.16
N SER A 54 -1.95 -5.02 -4.43
CA SER A 54 -0.94 -5.01 -3.36
C SER A 54 0.43 -4.55 -3.89
N CYS A 55 0.85 -5.08 -5.05
CA CYS A 55 2.08 -4.68 -5.72
C CYS A 55 2.09 -3.17 -6.04
N ILE A 56 0.99 -2.65 -6.61
CA ILE A 56 0.85 -1.23 -6.94
C ILE A 56 0.95 -0.36 -5.67
N ILE A 57 0.23 -0.72 -4.61
CA ILE A 57 0.23 0.01 -3.33
C ILE A 57 1.65 0.05 -2.75
N PHE A 58 2.35 -1.09 -2.68
CA PHE A 58 3.73 -1.13 -2.18
C PHE A 58 4.70 -0.31 -3.04
N GLY A 59 4.55 -0.35 -4.37
CA GLY A 59 5.34 0.47 -5.28
C GLY A 59 5.14 1.97 -5.02
N GLN A 60 3.88 2.42 -4.93
CA GLN A 60 3.55 3.82 -4.68
C GLN A 60 4.07 4.33 -3.33
N ILE A 61 3.94 3.53 -2.26
CA ILE A 61 4.47 3.87 -0.93
C ILE A 61 5.99 4.01 -0.98
N SER A 62 6.68 3.10 -1.67
CA SER A 62 8.13 3.11 -1.80
C SER A 62 8.62 4.39 -2.49
N VAL A 63 7.99 4.76 -3.60
CA VAL A 63 8.32 6.01 -4.32
C VAL A 63 8.05 7.24 -3.47
N ARG A 64 6.91 7.30 -2.78
CA ARG A 64 6.53 8.44 -1.93
C ARG A 64 7.49 8.65 -0.76
N MET A 65 7.82 7.57 -0.06
CA MET A 65 8.77 7.64 1.05
C MET A 65 10.16 8.02 0.54
N SER A 66 10.58 7.51 -0.63
CA SER A 66 11.86 7.89 -1.24
C SER A 66 11.94 9.38 -1.54
N ARG A 67 10.89 9.95 -2.14
CA ARG A 67 10.82 11.40 -2.39
C ARG A 67 10.87 12.21 -1.09
N SER A 68 10.17 11.75 -0.05
CA SER A 68 10.13 12.44 1.24
C SER A 68 11.48 12.37 1.96
N ALA A 69 12.15 11.22 1.89
CA ALA A 69 13.46 11.00 2.51
C ALA A 69 14.55 11.84 1.84
N ILE A 70 14.55 11.95 0.51
CA ILE A 70 15.52 12.79 -0.23
C ILE A 70 15.37 14.27 0.15
N LYS A 71 14.15 14.75 0.37
CA LYS A 71 13.90 16.14 0.79
C LYS A 71 14.34 16.42 2.23
N TYR A 72 14.47 15.39 3.08
CA TYR A 72 14.86 15.55 4.48
C TYR A 72 16.38 15.32 4.64
N GLN A 73 17.16 16.40 4.65
CA GLN A 73 18.64 16.33 4.71
C GLN A 73 19.22 15.56 5.92
N HIS A 74 18.45 15.37 6.99
CA HIS A 74 18.88 14.65 8.20
C HIS A 74 18.39 13.19 8.25
N ALA A 75 17.91 12.63 7.14
CA ALA A 75 17.50 11.23 7.09
C ALA A 75 18.74 10.33 7.11
N ASP A 76 18.78 9.36 8.03
CA ASP A 76 19.81 8.33 8.05
C ASP A 76 19.66 7.45 6.79
N SER A 77 20.61 7.58 5.86
CA SER A 77 20.62 6.89 4.58
C SER A 77 20.67 5.37 4.73
N ARG A 78 21.26 4.85 5.82
CA ARG A 78 21.36 3.41 6.09
C ARG A 78 20.03 2.84 6.54
N GLN A 79 19.32 3.54 7.43
CA GLN A 79 17.99 3.14 7.86
C GLN A 79 16.96 3.26 6.73
N PHE A 80 17.05 4.32 5.93
CA PHE A 80 16.21 4.48 4.75
C PHE A 80 16.46 3.38 3.71
N GLY A 81 17.72 2.99 3.47
CA GLY A 81 18.08 1.89 2.58
C GLY A 81 17.46 0.56 3.02
N LEU A 82 17.55 0.22 4.31
CA LEU A 82 16.93 -0.99 4.86
C LEU A 82 15.40 -0.96 4.74
N TYR A 83 14.79 0.19 5.01
CA TYR A 83 13.34 0.37 4.85
C TYR A 83 12.92 0.17 3.38
N SER A 84 13.62 0.81 2.45
CA SER A 84 13.34 0.72 1.03
C SER A 84 13.47 -0.72 0.52
N ALA A 85 14.54 -1.42 0.91
CA ALA A 85 14.74 -2.83 0.58
C ALA A 85 13.58 -3.72 1.05
N LYS A 86 13.09 -3.52 2.29
CA LYS A 86 11.93 -4.27 2.81
C LYS A 86 10.66 -4.02 1.99
N ARG A 87 10.45 -2.79 1.51
CA ARG A 87 9.26 -2.47 0.69
C ARG A 87 9.36 -3.01 -0.73
N PHE A 88 10.53 -2.91 -1.35
CA PHE A 88 10.79 -3.55 -2.64
C PHE A 88 10.67 -5.07 -2.57
N PHE A 89 11.09 -5.69 -1.46
CA PHE A 89 10.85 -7.11 -1.23
C PHE A 89 9.35 -7.44 -1.22
N LEU A 90 8.51 -6.62 -0.55
CA LEU A 90 7.05 -6.82 -0.56
C LEU A 90 6.41 -6.62 -1.94
N VAL A 91 6.96 -5.74 -2.78
CA VAL A 91 6.57 -5.64 -4.20
C VAL A 91 6.85 -6.97 -4.92
N ALA A 92 8.06 -7.51 -4.77
CA ALA A 92 8.43 -8.79 -5.38
C ALA A 92 7.58 -9.96 -4.88
N VAL A 93 7.29 -10.01 -3.58
CA VAL A 93 6.36 -10.99 -2.99
C VAL A 93 4.97 -10.86 -3.59
N SER A 94 4.46 -9.65 -3.76
CA SER A 94 3.14 -9.41 -4.37
C SER A 94 3.09 -9.90 -5.82
N LEU A 95 4.15 -9.67 -6.60
CA LEU A 95 4.26 -10.22 -7.96
C LEU A 95 4.34 -11.75 -7.96
N LEU A 96 5.04 -12.36 -7.01
CA LEU A 96 5.10 -13.81 -6.89
C LEU A 96 3.71 -14.42 -6.63
N PHE A 97 2.93 -13.82 -5.72
CA PHE A 97 1.54 -14.24 -5.51
C PHE A 97 0.67 -14.04 -6.74
N TYR A 98 0.85 -12.90 -7.45
CA TYR A 98 0.14 -12.65 -8.70
C TYR A 98 0.41 -13.74 -9.74
N PHE A 99 1.68 -14.04 -10.03
CA PHE A 99 2.02 -15.10 -10.98
C PHE A 99 1.58 -16.49 -10.51
N GLY A 100 1.68 -16.77 -9.21
CA GLY A 100 1.17 -18.02 -8.63
C GLY A 100 -0.33 -18.19 -8.85
N MET A 101 -1.12 -17.14 -8.62
CA MET A 101 -2.57 -17.14 -8.84
C MET A 101 -2.96 -17.22 -10.32
N VAL A 102 -2.16 -16.62 -11.22
CA VAL A 102 -2.38 -16.75 -12.67
C VAL A 102 -2.06 -18.16 -13.16
N ALA A 103 -1.01 -18.80 -12.64
CA ALA A 103 -0.58 -20.13 -13.08
C ALA A 103 -1.44 -21.27 -12.50
N GLN A 104 -1.68 -21.26 -11.19
CA GLN A 104 -2.37 -22.30 -10.44
C GLN A 104 -3.18 -21.65 -9.31
N PRO A 105 -4.39 -21.12 -9.59
CA PRO A 105 -5.21 -20.50 -8.57
C PRO A 105 -5.66 -21.54 -7.55
N THR A 106 -5.28 -21.34 -6.29
CA THR A 106 -5.71 -22.19 -5.16
C THR A 106 -6.33 -21.35 -4.07
N LEU A 107 -7.26 -21.93 -3.30
CA LEU A 107 -7.91 -21.21 -2.19
C LEU A 107 -6.91 -20.76 -1.12
N TYR A 108 -5.88 -21.57 -0.85
CA TYR A 108 -4.83 -21.21 0.10
C TYR A 108 -4.06 -19.96 -0.36
N LEU A 109 -3.60 -19.93 -1.62
CA LEU A 109 -2.96 -18.75 -2.20
C LEU A 109 -3.92 -17.55 -2.24
N GLY A 110 -5.20 -17.78 -2.53
CA GLY A 110 -6.27 -16.79 -2.51
C GLY A 110 -6.41 -16.07 -1.16
N TRP A 111 -6.42 -16.82 -0.06
CA TRP A 111 -6.44 -16.22 1.28
C TRP A 111 -5.14 -15.50 1.63
N CYS A 112 -3.99 -16.05 1.25
CA CYS A 112 -2.71 -15.40 1.47
C CYS A 112 -2.60 -14.05 0.74
N GLN A 113 -3.07 -13.94 -0.51
CA GLN A 113 -3.05 -12.66 -1.23
C GLN A 113 -4.00 -11.61 -0.63
N ILE A 114 -5.15 -12.01 -0.07
CA ILE A 114 -6.03 -11.09 0.66
C ILE A 114 -5.32 -10.56 1.91
N GLY A 115 -4.62 -11.45 2.63
CA GLY A 115 -3.77 -11.03 3.75
C GLY A 115 -2.68 -10.05 3.34
N LEU A 116 -2.05 -10.28 2.18
CA LEU A 116 -1.05 -9.38 1.60
C LEU A 116 -1.65 -8.02 1.23
N PHE A 117 -2.87 -8.01 0.69
CA PHE A 117 -3.61 -6.78 0.38
C PHE A 117 -3.97 -6.00 1.64
N ALA A 118 -4.45 -6.65 2.69
CA ALA A 118 -4.71 -6.01 3.97
C ALA A 118 -3.41 -5.40 4.56
N LEU A 119 -2.29 -6.12 4.42
CA LEU A 119 -0.97 -5.62 4.84
C LEU A 119 -0.53 -4.40 4.01
N ALA A 120 -0.72 -4.44 2.69
CA ALA A 120 -0.42 -3.32 1.80
C ALA A 120 -1.24 -2.07 2.17
N SER A 121 -2.53 -2.27 2.42
CA SER A 121 -3.47 -1.24 2.88
C SER A 121 -3.01 -0.62 4.20
N PHE A 122 -2.62 -1.45 5.18
CA PHE A 122 -2.09 -0.97 6.45
C PHE A 122 -0.84 -0.11 6.27
N PHE A 123 0.11 -0.55 5.42
CA PHE A 123 1.31 0.23 5.15
C PHE A 123 1.03 1.51 4.37
N HIS A 124 0.01 1.54 3.51
CA HIS A 124 -0.40 2.76 2.80
C HIS A 124 -0.70 3.90 3.76
N PHE A 125 -1.55 3.64 4.77
CA PHE A 125 -1.89 4.65 5.76
C PHE A 125 -0.73 4.97 6.71
N LYS A 126 -0.05 3.94 7.23
CA LYS A 126 1.03 4.13 8.21
C LYS A 126 2.24 4.87 7.62
N ASP A 127 2.72 4.41 6.47
CA ASP A 127 3.90 5.00 5.84
C ASP A 127 3.53 6.30 5.10
N GLY A 128 2.31 6.39 4.54
CA GLY A 128 1.78 7.64 3.99
C GLY A 128 1.68 8.75 5.03
N LEU A 129 1.18 8.45 6.23
CA LEU A 129 1.14 9.42 7.34
C LEU A 129 2.55 9.85 7.75
N THR A 130 3.48 8.89 7.84
CA THR A 130 4.87 9.17 8.20
C THR A 130 5.54 10.10 7.18
N ALA A 131 5.34 9.85 5.89
CA ALA A 131 5.85 10.70 4.81
C ALA A 131 5.30 12.13 4.91
N ARG A 132 3.98 12.30 5.14
CA ARG A 132 3.36 13.63 5.29
C ARG A 132 3.84 14.38 6.54
N ILE A 133 4.06 13.67 7.65
CA ILE A 133 4.66 14.26 8.86
C ILE A 133 6.10 14.71 8.58
N LEU A 134 6.85 13.96 7.78
CA LEU A 134 8.21 14.33 7.40
C LEU A 134 8.21 15.58 6.51
N GLU A 135 7.32 15.65 5.52
CA GLU A 135 7.15 16.83 4.66
C GLU A 135 6.71 18.07 5.44
N GLU A 136 5.83 17.93 6.43
CA GLU A 136 5.43 19.04 7.31
C GLU A 136 6.63 19.62 8.07
N LYS A 137 7.54 18.76 8.55
CA LYS A 137 8.74 19.20 9.27
C LYS A 137 9.78 19.86 8.38
N ILE A 138 9.77 19.57 7.08
CA ILE A 138 10.66 20.24 6.11
C ILE A 138 10.17 21.67 5.84
N ASN A 139 8.85 21.88 5.87
CA ASN A 139 8.22 23.16 5.57
C ASN A 139 8.06 24.08 6.81
N GLN A 140 8.54 23.66 7.98
CA GLN A 140 8.61 24.45 9.22
C GLN A 140 10.03 24.93 9.46
#